data_AF-A0A1J4T8Z3-F1
#
_entry.id   AF-A0A1J4T8Z3-F1
#
_cell.length_a   1.000
_cell.length_b   1.000
_cell.length_c   1.000
_cell.angle_alpha   90.00
_cell.angle_beta   90.00
_cell.angle_gamma   90.00
#
_symmetry.space_group_name_H-M   'P 1'
#
loop_
_entity.id
_entity.type
_entity.pdbx_description
1 polymer ?
#
loop_
_entity_poly.entity_id
_entity_poly.type
_entity_poly.pdbx_seq_one_letter_code
_entity_poly.pdbx_strand_id
1 'polypeptide(L)'
;MATDYSNNKTPVEIRKHNIELLWFISEKWFRILEFSLILATLYYFKDKTHNIFIVAIYWFSWMIFWSWFTEIGEFLTEKITEGKKLSKNKKLLVWILSMIPVIAIYTVITMAANSIMSAK
;
A
#
# COMPACT_ATOMS: atom_id res chain seq x y z
N MET A 1 -32.48 8.20 26.38
CA MET A 1 -32.50 8.37 24.91
C MET A 1 -31.20 9.02 24.50
N ALA A 2 -30.24 8.24 23.99
CA ALA A 2 -29.03 8.81 23.37
C ALA A 2 -29.38 9.06 21.90
N THR A 3 -29.47 10.33 21.52
CA THR A 3 -29.73 10.78 20.16
C THR A 3 -28.58 10.35 19.24
N ASP A 4 -28.95 9.59 18.23
CA ASP A 4 -28.09 9.03 17.19
C ASP A 4 -27.63 10.15 16.24
N TYR A 5 -26.45 10.72 16.47
CA TYR A 5 -25.88 11.79 15.63
C TYR A 5 -25.13 11.28 14.39
N SER A 6 -25.27 10.00 14.01
CA SER A 6 -24.43 9.42 12.95
C SER A 6 -24.90 9.65 11.50
N ASN A 7 -26.06 10.27 11.26
CA ASN A 7 -26.74 10.15 9.95
C ASN A 7 -27.09 11.44 9.19
N ASN A 8 -26.64 12.63 9.60
CA ASN A 8 -26.96 13.88 8.89
C ASN A 8 -25.80 14.44 8.04
N LYS A 9 -25.04 13.58 7.33
CA LYS A 9 -24.15 14.07 6.26
C LYS A 9 -24.98 14.25 4.99
N THR A 10 -25.00 15.46 4.44
CA THR A 10 -25.67 15.71 3.16
C THR A 10 -25.01 14.89 2.04
N PRO A 11 -25.73 14.53 0.96
CA PRO A 11 -25.17 13.77 -0.16
C PRO A 11 -23.91 14.41 -0.77
N VAL A 12 -23.78 15.74 -0.66
CA VAL A 12 -22.63 16.53 -1.11
C VAL A 12 -21.40 16.32 -0.22
N GLU A 13 -21.58 16.29 1.11
CA GLU A 13 -20.50 16.04 2.08
C GLU A 13 -19.97 14.60 1.98
N ILE A 14 -20.86 13.63 1.74
CA ILE A 14 -20.48 12.23 1.49
C ILE A 14 -19.65 12.13 0.21
N ARG A 15 -20.09 12.79 -0.87
CA ARG A 15 -19.35 12.81 -2.14
C ARG A 15 -17.96 13.45 -1.98
N LYS A 16 -17.87 14.60 -1.30
CA LYS A 16 -16.60 15.28 -1.05
C LYS A 16 -15.64 14.42 -0.23
N HIS A 17 -16.13 13.80 0.85
CA HIS A 17 -15.35 12.88 1.67
C HIS A 17 -14.83 11.67 0.87
N ASN A 18 -15.68 11.10 0.00
CA ASN A 18 -15.27 9.97 -0.84
C ASN A 18 -14.23 10.36 -1.88
N ILE A 19 -14.29 11.57 -2.45
CA ILE A 19 -13.27 12.09 -3.37
C ILE A 19 -11.94 12.31 -2.66
N GLU A 20 -11.95 12.91 -1.47
CA GLU A 20 -10.75 13.09 -0.63
C GLU A 20 -10.11 11.74 -0.27
N LEU A 21 -10.94 10.74 0.06
CA LEU A 21 -10.51 9.38 0.34
C LEU A 21 -9.87 8.72 -0.90
N LEU A 22 -10.49 8.87 -2.07
CA LEU A 22 -9.98 8.35 -3.33
C LEU A 22 -8.65 9.01 -3.71
N TRP A 23 -8.52 10.31 -3.48
CA TRP A 23 -7.30 11.05 -3.74
C TRP A 23 -6.16 10.59 -2.83
N PHE A 24 -6.43 10.47 -1.53
CA PHE A 24 -5.47 9.94 -0.56
C PHE A 24 -5.01 8.53 -0.93
N ILE A 25 -5.95 7.64 -1.25
CA ILE A 25 -5.64 6.27 -1.67
C ILE A 25 -4.77 6.30 -2.93
N SER A 26 -5.13 7.10 -3.94
CA SER A 26 -4.38 7.19 -5.20
C SER A 26 -2.96 7.73 -5.01
N GLU A 27 -2.77 8.76 -4.18
CA GLU A 27 -1.45 9.32 -3.87
C GLU A 27 -0.54 8.28 -3.21
N LYS A 28 -1.09 7.52 -2.26
CA LYS A 28 -0.37 6.44 -1.57
C LYS A 28 -0.02 5.29 -2.52
N TRP A 29 -0.93 4.91 -3.40
CA TRP A 29 -0.67 3.89 -4.42
C TRP A 29 0.36 4.32 -5.46
N PHE A 30 0.32 5.58 -5.90
CA PHE A 30 1.32 6.12 -6.81
C PHE A 30 2.72 6.06 -6.20
N ARG A 31 2.85 6.44 -4.93
CA ARG A 31 4.12 6.33 -4.18
C ARG A 31 4.61 4.88 -4.06
N ILE A 32 3.71 3.91 -3.84
CA ILE A 32 4.05 2.48 -3.87
C ILE A 32 4.61 2.09 -5.24
N LEU A 33 3.98 2.53 -6.33
CA LEU A 33 4.41 2.21 -7.69
C LEU A 33 5.81 2.77 -7.98
N GLU A 34 6.03 4.06 -7.69
CA GLU A 34 7.34 4.69 -7.87
C GLU A 34 8.43 3.98 -7.08
N PHE A 35 8.16 3.66 -5.81
CA PHE A 35 9.14 3.01 -4.96
C PHE A 35 9.39 1.55 -5.33
N SER A 36 8.37 0.87 -5.86
CA SER A 36 8.52 -0.48 -6.43
C SER A 36 9.50 -0.50 -7.61
N LEU A 37 9.51 0.54 -8.45
CA LEU A 37 10.46 0.68 -9.56
C LEU A 37 11.90 0.87 -9.05
N ILE A 38 12.08 1.68 -8.00
CA ILE A 38 13.38 1.87 -7.34
C ILE A 38 13.87 0.52 -6.77
N LEU A 39 13.00 -0.20 -6.06
CA LEU A 39 13.31 -1.53 -5.52
C LEU A 39 13.67 -2.55 -6.59
N ALA A 40 12.94 -2.58 -7.70
CA ALA A 40 13.24 -3.46 -8.83
C ALA A 40 14.61 -3.14 -9.45
N THR A 41 14.94 -1.85 -9.57
CA THR A 41 16.25 -1.39 -10.06
C THR A 41 17.38 -1.80 -9.11
N LEU A 42 17.18 -1.62 -7.80
CA LEU A 42 18.14 -2.05 -6.77
C LEU A 42 18.33 -3.57 -6.76
N TYR A 43 17.23 -4.33 -6.92
CA TYR A 43 17.27 -5.79 -7.03
C TYR A 43 18.13 -6.24 -8.22
N TYR A 44 17.98 -5.58 -9.37
CA TYR A 44 18.81 -5.86 -10.54
C TYR A 44 20.29 -5.58 -10.29
N PHE A 45 20.63 -4.39 -9.78
CA PHE A 45 22.03 -4.07 -9.54
C PHE A 45 22.64 -4.94 -8.45
N LYS A 46 21.85 -5.33 -7.44
CA LYS A 46 22.25 -6.31 -6.44
C LYS A 46 22.66 -7.63 -7.12
N ASP A 47 21.84 -8.15 -8.03
CA ASP A 47 22.06 -9.41 -8.74
C ASP A 47 23.26 -9.34 -9.71
N LYS A 48 23.43 -8.24 -10.44
CA LYS A 48 24.56 -8.09 -11.39
C LYS A 48 25.88 -7.79 -10.72
N THR A 49 25.91 -6.91 -9.73
CA THR A 49 27.18 -6.37 -9.19
C THR A 49 27.69 -7.15 -7.99
N HIS A 50 26.82 -7.89 -7.29
CA HIS A 50 27.14 -8.54 -6.01
C HIS A 50 27.77 -7.58 -4.98
N ASN A 51 27.54 -6.27 -5.13
CA ASN A 51 28.13 -5.26 -4.28
C ASN A 51 27.37 -5.17 -2.95
N ILE A 52 28.08 -5.37 -1.84
CA ILE A 52 27.48 -5.40 -0.50
C ILE A 52 26.78 -4.09 -0.12
N PHE A 53 27.24 -2.94 -0.62
CA PHE A 53 26.57 -1.66 -0.42
C PHE A 53 25.22 -1.63 -1.13
N ILE A 54 25.12 -2.15 -2.36
CA ILE A 54 23.86 -2.22 -3.10
C ILE A 54 22.90 -3.21 -2.44
N VAL A 55 23.41 -4.34 -1.93
CA VAL A 55 22.62 -5.30 -1.13
C VAL A 55 22.04 -4.61 0.11
N ALA A 56 22.85 -3.85 0.85
CA ALA A 56 22.40 -3.14 2.05
C ALA A 56 21.35 -2.06 1.74
N ILE A 57 21.57 -1.27 0.68
CA ILE A 57 20.61 -0.26 0.21
C ILE A 57 19.28 -0.92 -0.18
N TYR A 58 19.33 -2.02 -0.93
CA TYR A 58 18.13 -2.78 -1.29
C TYR A 58 17.33 -3.23 -0.06
N TRP A 59 18.01 -3.79 0.94
CA TRP A 59 17.36 -4.23 2.19
C TRP A 59 16.76 -3.05 2.97
N PHE A 60 17.46 -1.93 3.08
CA PHE A 60 16.95 -0.74 3.76
C PHE A 60 15.75 -0.13 3.04
N SER A 61 15.80 -0.05 1.71
CA SER A 61 14.66 0.34 0.88
C SER A 61 13.47 -0.60 1.10
N TRP A 62 13.70 -1.91 1.19
CA TRP A 62 12.64 -2.88 1.46
C TRP A 62 11.95 -2.62 2.81
N MET A 63 12.71 -2.27 3.85
CA MET A 63 12.14 -1.91 5.16
C MET A 63 11.29 -0.63 5.10
N ILE A 64 11.76 0.41 4.38
CA ILE A 64 10.99 1.65 4.18
C ILE A 64 9.68 1.35 3.46
N PHE A 65 9.75 0.55 2.40
CA PHE A 65 8.59 0.14 1.62
C PHE A 65 7.56 -0.60 2.48
N TRP A 66 8.03 -1.51 3.35
CA TRP A 66 7.19 -2.22 4.29
C TRP A 66 6.51 -1.31 5.33
N SER A 67 7.19 -0.25 5.78
CA SER A 67 6.60 0.75 6.69
C SER A 67 5.41 1.44 6.02
N TRP A 68 5.56 1.89 4.78
CA TRP A 68 4.46 2.54 4.05
C TRP A 68 3.30 1.60 3.75
N PHE A 69 3.58 0.32 3.54
CA PHE A 69 2.53 -0.69 3.45
C PHE A 69 1.73 -0.82 4.73
N THR A 70 2.42 -0.89 5.87
CA THR A 70 1.76 -0.98 7.18
C THR A 70 0.82 0.21 7.40
N GLU A 71 1.28 1.43 7.12
CA GLU A 71 0.48 2.66 7.21
C GLU A 71 -0.80 2.61 6.36
N ILE A 72 -0.70 2.14 5.11
CA ILE A 72 -1.86 2.06 4.20
C ILE A 72 -2.85 0.99 4.66
N GLY A 73 -2.37 -0.17 5.10
CA GLY A 73 -3.23 -1.21 5.62
C GLY A 73 -3.95 -0.79 6.89
N GLU A 74 -3.27 -0.09 7.79
CA GLU A 74 -3.88 0.48 9.00
C GLU A 74 -4.95 1.50 8.64
N PHE A 75 -4.65 2.43 7.73
CA PHE A 75 -5.61 3.42 7.25
C PHE A 75 -6.85 2.79 6.61
N LEU A 76 -6.67 1.82 5.70
CA LEU A 76 -7.77 1.12 5.05
C LEU A 76 -8.60 0.32 6.06
N THR A 77 -7.94 -0.31 7.02
CA THR A 77 -8.61 -1.03 8.11
C THR A 77 -9.43 -0.07 8.96
N GLU A 78 -8.88 1.08 9.33
CA GLU A 78 -9.59 2.11 10.08
C GLU A 78 -10.83 2.58 9.30
N LYS A 79 -10.68 2.89 8.01
CA LYS A 79 -11.78 3.35 7.15
C LYS A 79 -12.88 2.30 6.94
N ILE A 80 -12.51 1.04 6.73
CA ILE A 80 -13.48 -0.07 6.56
C ILE A 80 -14.19 -0.39 7.88
N THR A 81 -13.50 -0.20 8.99
CA THR A 81 -14.03 -0.46 10.34
C THR A 81 -14.68 0.78 10.98
N GLU A 82 -14.62 1.93 10.33
CA GLU A 82 -15.27 3.17 10.76
C GLU A 82 -16.78 2.93 10.91
N GLY A 83 -17.30 3.12 12.13
CA GLY A 83 -18.71 2.83 12.45
C GLY A 83 -19.04 1.35 12.70
N LYS A 84 -18.09 0.41 12.62
CA LYS A 84 -18.30 -1.02 12.90
C LYS A 84 -17.47 -1.48 14.10
N LYS A 85 -18.11 -2.01 15.15
CA LYS A 85 -17.43 -2.76 16.22
C LYS A 85 -16.99 -4.13 15.70
N LEU A 86 -15.86 -4.17 15.01
CA LEU A 86 -15.24 -5.42 14.56
C LEU A 86 -14.31 -5.99 15.64
N SER A 87 -14.36 -7.31 15.82
CA SER A 87 -13.41 -8.02 16.70
C SER A 87 -11.99 -7.92 16.16
N LYS A 88 -10.98 -8.06 17.03
CA LYS A 88 -9.55 -7.97 16.68
C LYS A 88 -9.17 -8.87 15.49
N ASN A 89 -9.72 -10.08 15.44
CA ASN A 89 -9.49 -11.03 14.36
C ASN A 89 -10.05 -10.55 13.01
N LYS A 90 -11.22 -9.90 13.01
CA LYS A 90 -11.80 -9.34 11.79
C LYS A 90 -11.03 -8.11 11.31
N LYS A 91 -10.52 -7.27 12.21
CA LYS A 91 -9.63 -6.14 11.86
C LYS A 91 -8.33 -6.64 11.22
N LEU A 92 -7.71 -7.66 11.80
CA LEU A 92 -6.52 -8.30 11.23
C LEU A 92 -6.80 -8.88 9.84
N LEU A 93 -7.97 -9.50 9.64
CA LEU A 93 -8.36 -10.07 8.35
C LEU A 93 -8.59 -9.00 7.28
N VAL A 94 -9.22 -7.88 7.64
CA VAL A 94 -9.35 -6.70 6.76
C VAL A 94 -7.97 -6.13 6.40
N TRP A 95 -7.07 -6.02 7.38
CA TRP A 95 -5.69 -5.58 7.16
C TRP A 95 -4.96 -6.51 6.18
N ILE A 96 -5.01 -7.84 6.38
CA ILE A 96 -4.41 -8.82 5.46
C ILE A 96 -5.00 -8.70 4.05
N LEU A 97 -6.33 -8.60 3.92
CA LEU A 97 -6.98 -8.46 2.62
C LEU A 97 -6.58 -7.17 1.90
N SER A 98 -6.38 -6.08 2.66
CA SER A 98 -5.91 -4.80 2.10
C SER A 98 -4.46 -4.87 1.57
N MET A 99 -3.68 -5.85 2.02
CA MET A 99 -2.30 -6.08 1.57
C MET A 99 -2.19 -6.88 0.27
N ILE A 100 -3.22 -7.62 -0.14
CA ILE A 100 -3.16 -8.49 -1.32
C ILE A 100 -2.89 -7.70 -2.61
N PRO A 101 -3.61 -6.60 -2.91
CA PRO A 101 -3.37 -5.84 -4.15
C PRO A 101 -1.98 -5.21 -4.16
N VAL A 102 -1.45 -4.90 -2.98
CA VAL A 102 -0.16 -4.26 -2.77
C VAL A 102 0.97 -5.20 -3.18
N ILE A 103 0.95 -6.42 -2.63
CA ILE A 103 1.91 -7.48 -2.96
C ILE A 103 1.81 -7.86 -4.43
N ALA A 104 0.58 -7.91 -4.98
CA ALA A 104 0.36 -8.19 -6.39
C ALA A 104 1.02 -7.14 -7.29
N ILE A 105 0.87 -5.84 -6.99
CA ILE A 105 1.50 -4.75 -7.74
C ILE A 105 3.03 -4.85 -7.70
N TYR A 106 3.61 -5.05 -6.51
CA TYR A 106 5.06 -5.22 -6.38
C TYR A 106 5.57 -6.42 -7.20
N THR A 107 4.86 -7.55 -7.12
CA THR A 107 5.21 -8.77 -7.85
C THR A 107 5.15 -8.53 -9.37
N VAL A 108 4.08 -7.90 -9.87
CA VAL A 108 3.93 -7.58 -11.30
C VAL A 108 5.05 -6.65 -11.78
N ILE A 109 5.39 -5.61 -11.02
CA ILE A 109 6.48 -4.69 -11.39
C ILE A 109 7.82 -5.41 -11.42
N THR A 110 8.10 -6.26 -10.43
CA THR A 110 9.35 -7.04 -10.37
C THR A 110 9.43 -8.02 -11.55
N MET A 111 8.33 -8.69 -11.89
CA MET A 111 8.24 -9.57 -13.06
C MET A 111 8.43 -8.81 -14.37
N ALA A 112 7.83 -7.63 -14.51
CA ALA A 112 7.98 -6.78 -15.68
C ALA A 112 9.41 -6.26 -15.83
N ALA A 113 10.06 -5.86 -14.73
CA ALA A 113 11.47 -5.48 -14.74
C ALA A 113 12.35 -6.65 -15.21
N ASN A 114 12.12 -7.85 -14.66
CA ASN A 114 12.85 -9.06 -15.05
C ASN A 114 12.60 -9.46 -16.52
N SER A 115 11.38 -9.32 -17.04
CA SER A 115 11.07 -9.68 -18.43
C SER A 115 11.69 -8.73 -19.45
N ILE A 116 11.67 -7.42 -19.19
CA ILE A 116 12.37 -6.42 -20.02
C ILE A 116 13.87 -6.72 -20.05
N MET A 117 14.41 -7.17 -18.93
CA MET A 117 15.83 -7.48 -18.79
C MET A 117 16.23 -8.82 -19.44
N SER A 118 15.35 -9.82 -19.45
CA SER A 118 15.60 -11.11 -20.12
C SER A 118 15.40 -11.06 -21.65
N ALA A 119 14.80 -9.99 -22.17
CA ALA A 119 14.62 -9.77 -23.61
C ALA A 119 15.86 -9.15 -24.29
N LYS A 120 16.95 -8.96 -23.55
CA LYS A 120 18.27 -8.53 -24.03
C LYS A 120 19.26 -9.67 -23.96
#